data_AF-A0A364N3E9-F1
#
_entry.id   AF-A0A364N3E9-F1
#
_cell.length_a   1.000
_cell.length_b   1.000
_cell.length_c   1.000
_cell.angle_alpha   90.00
_cell.angle_beta   90.00
_cell.angle_gamma   90.00
#
_symmetry.space_group_name_H-M   'P 1'
#
loop_
_entity.id
_entity.type
_entity.pdbx_description
1 polymer ?
#
loop_
_entity_poly.entity_id
_entity_poly.type
_entity_poly.pdbx_seq_one_letter_code
_entity_poly.pdbx_strand_id
1 'polypeptide(L)'
;MYYNPSIMHVTNTDLSSYTHSIFIPFIYKFSPKHVPQVWCTVEGVDIKMPVDTGSTGTLIGAPILPNVPSTAGTPAHHFFTSSKILYVGRQVELAMEFSGEGGSFATATVPVLIVDKSWKCPWYNPMVDRFECPPGPGGEQAIERDTSQITYMGIGFGRNGLKDGMPYATPSVNPMLNLHAIDGEPVPHGSMRAGYIVSREGVQIGLTPKSTREFVFTDLDPGLNHAEDKRDWAMARMCFSINGEGRNCGTVLVDTGIAQMYIRTDKGISMPTVIIPNPNPNGHAKMVKRVKPGTKITIGFPSLDHPAMSYSFAVGGASAIEPNYVFPQLPEHPPYVNTGRNLLFGYSIAFDAVGGRFGFRSTGNSGAASVL
;
A
#
# COMPACT_ATOMS: atom_id res chain seq x y z
N MET A 1 -27.16 -23.37 -19.66
CA MET A 1 -27.77 -22.38 -18.76
C MET A 1 -26.94 -21.12 -18.84
N TYR A 2 -27.52 -20.05 -19.36
CA TYR A 2 -26.86 -18.76 -19.52
C TYR A 2 -26.67 -18.13 -18.14
N TYR A 3 -25.41 -17.86 -17.78
CA TYR A 3 -25.07 -17.08 -16.60
C TYR A 3 -25.34 -15.61 -16.95
N ASN A 4 -26.39 -15.05 -16.37
CA ASN A 4 -26.72 -13.63 -16.52
C ASN A 4 -25.83 -12.87 -15.53
N PRO A 5 -24.90 -12.00 -15.96
CA PRO A 5 -24.14 -11.18 -15.02
C PRO A 5 -25.10 -10.14 -14.47
N SER A 6 -25.50 -10.33 -13.22
CA SER A 6 -26.24 -9.32 -12.46
C SER A 6 -25.50 -7.98 -12.55
N ILE A 7 -26.22 -6.98 -13.05
CA ILE A 7 -25.83 -5.57 -12.97
C ILE A 7 -25.47 -5.29 -11.51
N MET A 8 -24.18 -5.08 -11.23
CA MET A 8 -23.75 -4.63 -9.91
C MET A 8 -24.40 -3.28 -9.66
N HIS A 9 -25.34 -3.24 -8.72
CA HIS A 9 -25.88 -1.99 -8.22
C HIS A 9 -24.71 -1.19 -7.63
N VAL A 10 -24.35 -0.08 -8.27
CA VAL A 10 -23.59 0.98 -7.60
C VAL A 10 -24.48 1.45 -6.44
N THR A 11 -24.28 0.88 -5.27
CA THR A 11 -24.97 1.36 -4.07
C THR A 11 -24.39 2.74 -3.80
N ASN A 12 -25.21 3.75 -4.00
CA ASN A 12 -24.86 5.11 -3.67
C ASN A 12 -24.83 5.18 -2.13
N THR A 13 -23.67 4.91 -1.54
CA THR A 13 -23.51 4.94 -0.09
C THR A 13 -23.86 6.33 0.40
N ASP A 14 -24.87 6.41 1.26
CA ASP A 14 -25.20 7.65 1.94
C ASP A 14 -24.06 8.02 2.91
N LEU A 15 -23.37 9.10 2.58
CA LEU A 15 -22.31 9.66 3.41
C LEU A 15 -22.79 10.90 4.20
N SER A 16 -24.05 11.29 4.08
CA SER A 16 -24.56 12.58 4.55
C SER A 16 -24.39 12.80 6.06
N SER A 17 -24.37 11.73 6.86
CA SER A 17 -24.16 11.78 8.30
C SER A 17 -22.70 11.97 8.72
N TYR A 18 -21.74 11.76 7.83
CA TYR A 18 -20.31 11.84 8.15
C TYR A 18 -19.78 13.25 7.88
N THR A 19 -19.44 13.94 8.96
CA THR A 19 -19.04 15.35 8.95
C THR A 19 -17.61 15.56 9.45
N HIS A 20 -17.03 14.58 10.13
CA HIS A 20 -15.68 14.66 10.69
C HIS A 20 -14.66 14.06 9.73
N SER A 21 -13.58 14.80 9.51
CA SER A 21 -12.46 14.38 8.67
C SER A 21 -11.27 15.30 8.95
N ILE A 22 -10.05 14.81 8.74
CA ILE A 22 -8.83 15.61 8.86
C ILE A 22 -7.92 15.34 7.66
N PHE A 23 -7.23 16.39 7.20
CA PHE A 23 -6.22 16.27 6.16
C PHE A 23 -4.82 16.33 6.77
N ILE A 24 -4.03 15.28 6.52
CA ILE A 24 -2.64 15.14 6.96
C ILE A 24 -1.73 15.38 5.75
N PRO A 25 -1.06 16.54 5.64
CA PRO A 25 -0.26 16.88 4.48
C PRO A 25 1.05 16.07 4.45
N PHE A 26 1.55 15.80 3.24
CA PHE A 26 2.91 15.33 3.09
C PHE A 26 3.91 16.46 3.38
N ILE A 27 4.97 16.12 4.12
CA ILE A 27 6.02 17.07 4.52
C ILE A 27 6.89 17.52 3.33
N TYR A 28 6.90 16.74 2.26
CA TYR A 28 7.64 17.01 1.03
C TYR A 28 6.71 16.90 -0.17
N LYS A 29 6.99 17.70 -1.21
CA LYS A 29 6.30 17.57 -2.50
C LYS A 29 6.41 16.13 -2.99
N PHE A 30 5.27 15.56 -3.41
CA PHE A 30 5.23 14.22 -3.95
C PHE A 30 6.22 14.03 -5.11
N SER A 31 6.91 12.89 -5.09
CA SER A 31 8.05 12.64 -5.95
C SER A 31 8.21 11.15 -6.23
N PRO A 32 8.68 10.76 -7.42
CA PRO A 32 9.10 9.38 -7.67
C PRO A 32 10.35 8.99 -6.87
N LYS A 33 11.13 9.96 -6.37
CA LYS A 33 12.46 9.72 -5.80
C LYS A 33 12.45 9.27 -4.34
N HIS A 34 11.43 9.64 -3.56
CA HIS A 34 11.31 9.30 -2.16
C HIS A 34 9.88 8.88 -1.82
N VAL A 35 9.72 8.12 -0.74
CA VAL A 35 8.41 7.77 -0.20
C VAL A 35 7.74 9.05 0.33
N PRO A 36 6.43 9.25 0.15
CA PRO A 36 5.72 10.34 0.83
C PRO A 36 5.80 10.14 2.35
N GLN A 37 5.94 11.23 3.09
CA GLN A 37 6.10 11.22 4.53
C GLN A 37 5.15 12.22 5.18
N VAL A 38 4.65 11.87 6.37
CA VAL A 38 3.86 12.76 7.23
C VAL A 38 4.64 13.02 8.53
N TRP A 39 4.31 14.09 9.24
CA TRP A 39 4.77 14.27 10.61
C TRP A 39 3.91 13.44 11.55
N CYS A 40 4.57 12.68 12.42
CA CYS A 40 3.93 11.87 13.45
C CYS A 40 4.73 11.97 14.74
N THR A 41 4.07 12.22 15.86
CA THR A 41 4.68 12.17 17.19
C THR A 41 4.24 10.89 17.90
N VAL A 42 5.21 10.13 18.42
CA VAL A 42 4.98 8.89 19.16
C VAL A 42 5.85 8.93 20.40
N GLU A 43 5.26 8.75 21.59
CA GLU A 43 6.00 8.80 22.87
C GLU A 43 6.87 10.07 23.01
N GLY A 44 6.36 11.21 22.54
CA GLY A 44 7.07 12.51 22.56
C GLY A 44 8.20 12.66 21.56
N VAL A 45 8.38 11.69 20.63
CA VAL A 45 9.40 11.74 19.58
C VAL A 45 8.74 12.08 18.25
N ASP A 46 9.21 13.15 17.61
CA ASP A 46 8.76 13.55 16.27
C ASP A 46 9.46 12.71 15.19
N ILE A 47 8.65 12.08 14.34
CA ILE A 47 9.08 11.14 13.32
C ILE A 47 8.52 11.57 11.96
N LYS A 48 9.40 11.59 10.95
CA LYS A 48 9.00 11.72 9.53
C LYS A 48 8.55 10.36 9.00
N MET A 49 7.29 10.04 9.24
CA MET A 49 6.76 8.71 9.02
C MET A 49 6.48 8.44 7.54
N PRO A 50 7.14 7.47 6.89
CA PRO A 50 6.84 7.08 5.52
C PRO A 50 5.46 6.43 5.41
N VAL A 51 4.63 6.92 4.49
CA VAL A 51 3.28 6.40 4.24
C VAL A 51 3.34 5.35 3.15
N ASP A 52 2.92 4.12 3.46
CA ASP A 52 2.97 2.98 2.55
C ASP A 52 1.60 2.30 2.41
N THR A 53 0.97 2.45 1.25
CA THR A 53 -0.31 1.78 0.94
C THR A 53 -0.14 0.33 0.47
N GLY A 54 1.10 -0.13 0.28
CA GLY A 54 1.46 -1.49 -0.12
C GLY A 54 1.57 -2.50 1.03
N SER A 55 1.42 -2.04 2.28
CA SER A 55 1.59 -2.80 3.53
C SER A 55 0.65 -2.27 4.60
N THR A 56 0.49 -2.99 5.72
CA THR A 56 -0.39 -2.57 6.82
C THR A 56 0.35 -2.71 8.15
N GLY A 57 0.28 -1.68 8.99
CA GLY A 57 0.92 -1.64 10.30
C GLY A 57 2.15 -0.73 10.35
N THR A 58 2.44 -0.22 11.54
CA THR A 58 3.56 0.70 11.80
C THR A 58 4.77 -0.07 12.34
N LEU A 59 5.96 0.24 11.84
CA LEU A 59 7.24 -0.26 12.34
C LEU A 59 8.09 0.93 12.80
N ILE A 60 8.62 0.83 14.03
CA ILE A 60 9.56 1.82 14.59
C ILE A 60 10.70 1.07 15.24
N GLY A 61 11.95 1.41 14.90
CA GLY A 61 13.13 0.83 15.54
C GLY A 61 13.15 1.08 17.04
N ALA A 62 13.44 0.06 17.85
CA ALA A 62 13.54 0.20 19.30
C ALA A 62 14.44 1.37 19.77
N PRO A 63 15.59 1.66 19.13
CA PRO A 63 16.42 2.80 19.53
C PRO A 63 15.78 4.18 19.33
N ILE A 64 14.72 4.30 18.52
CA ILE A 64 14.03 5.57 18.24
C ILE A 64 13.11 5.96 19.39
N LEU A 65 12.56 4.98 20.12
CA LEU A 65 11.64 5.17 21.24
C LEU A 65 12.26 4.61 22.54
N PRO A 66 13.32 5.24 23.08
CA PRO A 66 14.07 4.69 24.22
C PRO A 66 13.23 4.59 25.51
N ASN A 67 12.13 5.33 25.59
CA ASN A 67 11.18 5.36 26.69
C ASN A 67 10.23 4.16 26.70
N VAL A 68 10.11 3.40 25.60
CA VAL A 68 9.32 2.17 25.56
C VAL A 68 10.14 1.01 26.17
N PRO A 69 9.71 0.40 27.29
CA PRO A 69 10.46 -0.68 27.92
C PRO A 69 10.65 -1.88 26.99
N SER A 70 11.80 -2.56 27.08
CA SER A 70 12.08 -3.78 26.30
C SER A 70 11.16 -4.96 26.65
N THR A 71 10.44 -4.89 27.77
CA THR A 71 9.47 -5.89 28.23
C THR A 71 8.03 -5.58 27.80
N ALA A 72 7.76 -4.42 27.21
CA ALA A 72 6.42 -4.03 26.79
C ALA A 72 5.95 -4.80 25.55
N GLY A 73 4.65 -5.06 25.46
CA GLY A 73 4.03 -5.63 24.26
C GLY A 73 4.18 -7.14 24.11
N THR A 74 3.86 -7.63 22.92
CA THR A 74 3.86 -9.07 22.58
C THR A 74 4.82 -9.36 21.42
N PRO A 75 5.59 -10.48 21.44
CA PRO A 75 6.50 -10.81 20.36
C PRO A 75 5.82 -10.88 18.99
N ALA A 76 6.37 -10.20 18.00
CA ALA A 76 5.85 -10.16 16.64
C ALA A 76 6.98 -10.08 15.59
N HIS A 77 6.64 -10.39 14.34
CA HIS A 77 7.54 -10.30 13.20
C HIS A 77 6.78 -9.86 11.96
N HIS A 78 7.48 -9.20 11.05
CA HIS A 78 7.00 -8.87 9.71
C HIS A 78 8.11 -9.12 8.69
N PHE A 79 7.76 -9.73 7.56
CA PHE A 79 8.65 -9.97 6.44
C PHE A 79 8.13 -9.27 5.19
N PHE A 80 8.94 -8.38 4.63
CA PHE A 80 8.62 -7.71 3.38
C PHE A 80 9.15 -8.50 2.19
N THR A 81 8.23 -9.17 1.49
CA THR A 81 8.55 -10.11 0.40
C THR A 81 9.28 -9.46 -0.79
N SER A 82 9.05 -8.18 -1.06
CA SER A 82 9.70 -7.42 -2.13
C SER A 82 11.16 -7.08 -1.82
N SER A 83 11.45 -6.68 -0.60
CA SER A 83 12.80 -6.26 -0.16
C SER A 83 13.61 -7.39 0.47
N LYS A 84 12.95 -8.51 0.81
CA LYS A 84 13.52 -9.65 1.53
C LYS A 84 14.10 -9.23 2.88
N ILE A 85 13.33 -8.45 3.63
CA ILE A 85 13.72 -7.97 4.97
C ILE A 85 12.79 -8.58 6.00
N LEU A 86 13.37 -9.20 7.02
CA LEU A 86 12.68 -9.64 8.23
C LEU A 86 12.86 -8.58 9.31
N TYR A 87 11.77 -8.23 9.98
CA TYR A 87 11.70 -7.40 11.16
C TYR A 87 11.17 -8.24 12.31
N VAL A 88 11.83 -8.21 13.45
CA VAL A 88 11.43 -8.94 14.66
C VAL A 88 11.45 -7.98 15.82
N GLY A 89 10.43 -8.08 16.66
CA GLY A 89 10.38 -7.34 17.91
C GLY A 89 9.05 -7.55 18.61
N ARG A 90 8.39 -6.46 19.01
CA ARG A 90 7.18 -6.53 19.85
C ARG A 90 6.09 -5.58 19.37
N GLN A 91 4.84 -6.03 19.38
CA GLN A 91 3.68 -5.17 19.22
C GLN A 91 3.34 -4.47 20.53
N VAL A 92 3.41 -3.15 20.52
CA VAL A 92 3.08 -2.28 21.65
C VAL A 92 1.96 -1.35 21.22
N GLU A 93 0.87 -1.28 21.98
CA GLU A 93 -0.17 -0.27 21.77
C GLU A 93 0.41 1.11 22.07
N LEU A 94 0.48 1.97 21.06
CA LEU A 94 1.02 3.32 21.20
C LEU A 94 0.08 4.35 20.60
N ALA A 95 0.02 5.51 21.25
CA ALA A 95 -0.62 6.69 20.69
C ALA A 95 0.27 7.31 19.60
N MET A 96 -0.32 7.60 18.46
CA MET A 96 0.31 8.24 17.31
C MET A 96 -0.45 9.54 17.01
N GLU A 97 0.23 10.68 17.14
CA GLU A 97 -0.33 11.99 16.80
C GLU A 97 0.17 12.42 15.41
N PHE A 98 -0.75 12.72 14.50
CA PHE A 98 -0.45 13.16 13.14
C PHE A 98 -0.71 14.65 12.98
N SER A 99 0.28 15.40 12.51
CA SER A 99 0.12 16.82 12.24
C SER A 99 -0.73 17.06 10.99
N GLY A 100 -1.81 17.81 11.13
CA GLY A 100 -2.70 18.26 10.06
C GLY A 100 -2.40 19.68 9.58
N GLU A 101 -3.28 20.19 8.70
CA GLU A 101 -3.20 21.57 8.21
C GLU A 101 -3.57 22.60 9.28
N GLY A 102 -2.99 23.80 9.21
CA GLY A 102 -3.37 24.92 10.08
C GLY A 102 -3.11 24.70 11.58
N GLY A 103 -2.28 23.72 11.95
CA GLY A 103 -2.03 23.35 13.34
C GLY A 103 -3.02 22.33 13.91
N SER A 104 -3.96 21.82 13.09
CA SER A 104 -4.81 20.69 13.48
C SER A 104 -3.97 19.43 13.69
N PHE A 105 -4.48 18.46 14.43
CA PHE A 105 -3.86 17.15 14.58
C PHE A 105 -4.90 16.06 14.82
N ALA A 106 -4.50 14.81 14.62
CA ALA A 106 -5.33 13.66 14.95
C ALA A 106 -4.54 12.58 15.67
N THR A 107 -5.21 11.86 16.56
CA THR A 107 -4.58 10.80 17.35
C THR A 107 -5.20 9.45 17.02
N ALA A 108 -4.35 8.46 16.75
CA ALA A 108 -4.70 7.05 16.70
C ALA A 108 -4.03 6.31 17.85
N THR A 109 -4.64 5.23 18.33
CA THR A 109 -3.96 4.26 19.20
C THR A 109 -4.03 2.91 18.51
N VAL A 110 -2.87 2.36 18.15
CA VAL A 110 -2.75 1.10 17.40
C VAL A 110 -1.54 0.30 17.89
N PRO A 111 -1.52 -1.04 17.67
CA PRO A 111 -0.31 -1.81 17.85
C PRO A 111 0.77 -1.38 16.85
N VAL A 112 1.91 -0.93 17.37
CA VAL A 112 3.12 -0.60 16.62
C VAL A 112 4.14 -1.72 16.83
N LEU A 113 4.73 -2.21 15.74
CA LEU A 113 5.85 -3.15 15.81
C LEU A 113 7.13 -2.39 16.15
N ILE A 114 7.51 -2.43 17.43
CA ILE A 114 8.82 -1.99 17.91
C ILE A 114 9.86 -2.99 17.45
N VAL A 115 10.72 -2.59 16.52
CA VAL A 115 11.69 -3.46 15.87
C VAL A 115 12.95 -3.53 16.72
N ASP A 116 13.12 -4.67 17.39
CA ASP A 116 14.30 -4.96 18.19
C ASP A 116 15.45 -5.47 17.30
N LYS A 117 15.14 -6.23 16.25
CA LYS A 117 16.11 -6.78 15.28
C LYS A 117 15.60 -6.75 13.85
N SER A 118 16.51 -6.61 12.89
CA SER A 118 16.17 -6.66 11.47
C SER A 118 17.29 -7.33 10.66
N TRP A 119 16.90 -8.12 9.67
CA TRP A 119 17.84 -8.79 8.78
C TRP A 119 17.41 -8.71 7.33
N LYS A 120 18.39 -8.73 6.45
CA LYS A 120 18.19 -9.16 5.07
C LYS A 120 18.12 -10.68 5.03
N CYS A 121 16.99 -11.18 4.53
CA CYS A 121 16.61 -12.59 4.54
C CYS A 121 16.15 -13.08 3.16
N PRO A 122 17.09 -13.35 2.23
CA PRO A 122 16.75 -13.77 0.86
C PRO A 122 15.99 -15.10 0.79
N TRP A 123 16.24 -16.00 1.74
CA TRP A 123 15.72 -17.38 1.76
C TRP A 123 14.50 -17.59 2.65
N TYR A 124 14.00 -16.52 3.28
CA TYR A 124 12.82 -16.59 4.12
C TYR A 124 11.58 -16.99 3.32
N ASN A 125 10.90 -18.01 3.80
CA ASN A 125 9.64 -18.52 3.30
C ASN A 125 8.54 -18.21 4.33
N PRO A 126 7.68 -17.21 4.07
CA PRO A 126 6.70 -16.75 5.05
C PRO A 126 5.60 -17.78 5.35
N MET A 127 5.51 -18.86 4.57
CA MET A 127 4.59 -19.97 4.89
C MET A 127 5.07 -20.79 6.10
N VAL A 128 6.38 -20.91 6.31
CA VAL A 128 6.97 -21.81 7.33
C VAL A 128 7.82 -21.06 8.35
N ASP A 129 8.56 -20.04 7.92
CA ASP A 129 9.45 -19.28 8.79
C ASP A 129 8.66 -18.25 9.62
N ARG A 130 9.23 -17.86 10.76
CA ARG A 130 8.59 -16.95 11.73
C ARG A 130 9.59 -15.89 12.21
N PHE A 131 10.17 -16.07 13.39
CA PHE A 131 11.04 -15.09 14.05
C PHE A 131 12.51 -15.17 13.63
N GLU A 132 12.89 -16.18 12.86
CA GLU A 132 14.27 -16.43 12.48
C GLU A 132 14.45 -16.40 10.98
N CYS A 133 15.63 -15.93 10.56
CA CYS A 133 16.03 -15.92 9.18
C CYS A 133 16.70 -17.27 8.86
N PRO A 134 16.17 -18.08 7.93
CA PRO A 134 16.82 -19.35 7.61
C PRO A 134 18.17 -19.11 6.92
N PRO A 135 19.17 -20.00 7.12
CA PRO A 135 20.40 -19.96 6.35
C PRO A 135 20.13 -20.23 4.87
N GLY A 136 21.02 -19.74 4.01
CA GLY A 136 20.96 -20.05 2.59
C GLY A 136 21.30 -21.53 2.29
N PRO A 137 21.02 -22.02 1.07
CA PRO A 137 21.32 -23.39 0.64
C PRO A 137 22.79 -23.79 0.80
N GLY A 138 23.72 -22.82 0.80
CA GLY A 138 25.14 -23.03 1.04
C GLY A 138 25.60 -22.67 2.46
N GLY A 139 24.67 -22.43 3.39
CA GLY A 139 24.97 -22.01 4.76
C GLY A 139 25.17 -20.50 4.94
N GLU A 140 24.83 -19.70 3.93
CA GLU A 140 24.95 -18.24 3.99
C GLU A 140 24.13 -17.67 5.14
N GLN A 141 24.75 -16.78 5.93
CA GLN A 141 24.11 -16.17 7.07
C GLN A 141 23.32 -14.91 6.68
N ALA A 142 22.28 -14.63 7.47
CA ALA A 142 21.50 -13.41 7.37
C ALA A 142 22.38 -12.18 7.62
N ILE A 143 22.11 -11.08 6.91
CA ILE A 143 22.83 -9.82 7.13
C ILE A 143 21.98 -8.95 8.05
N GLU A 144 22.47 -8.74 9.27
CA GLU A 144 21.81 -7.85 10.24
C GLU A 144 21.81 -6.40 9.73
N ARG A 145 20.75 -5.68 10.07
CA ARG A 145 20.51 -4.30 9.68
C ARG A 145 20.41 -3.42 10.91
N ASP A 146 20.91 -2.20 10.78
CA ASP A 146 20.71 -1.17 11.79
C ASP A 146 19.21 -0.85 11.95
N THR A 147 18.75 -0.89 13.20
CA THR A 147 17.37 -0.57 13.57
C THR A 147 17.15 0.90 13.89
N SER A 148 18.21 1.70 14.06
CA SER A 148 18.13 3.11 14.48
C SER A 148 17.41 4.02 13.49
N GLN A 149 17.23 3.58 12.24
CA GLN A 149 16.59 4.34 11.16
C GLN A 149 15.30 3.67 10.64
N ILE A 150 14.81 2.62 11.31
CA ILE A 150 13.60 1.93 10.85
C ILE A 150 12.38 2.73 11.28
N THR A 151 11.76 3.40 10.32
CA THR A 151 10.45 4.05 10.45
C THR A 151 9.64 3.73 9.22
N TYR A 152 8.39 3.32 9.40
CA TYR A 152 7.53 2.88 8.31
C TYR A 152 6.08 2.79 8.79
N MET A 153 5.12 3.28 8.01
CA MET A 153 3.70 3.20 8.34
C MET A 153 2.90 2.66 7.17
N GLY A 154 2.54 1.39 7.30
CA GLY A 154 1.62 0.70 6.41
C GLY A 154 0.18 1.13 6.67
N ILE A 155 -0.44 1.72 5.66
CA ILE A 155 -1.86 2.12 5.67
C ILE A 155 -2.69 1.34 4.65
N GLY A 156 -2.15 0.31 4.01
CA GLY A 156 -2.82 -0.54 3.03
C GLY A 156 -3.81 -1.54 3.64
N PHE A 157 -4.32 -2.43 2.79
CA PHE A 157 -5.27 -3.50 3.12
C PHE A 157 -5.05 -4.75 2.23
N GLY A 158 -5.67 -5.87 2.59
CA GLY A 158 -5.73 -7.07 1.74
C GLY A 158 -4.45 -7.90 1.64
N ARG A 159 -3.51 -7.73 2.57
CA ARG A 159 -2.20 -8.40 2.59
C ARG A 159 -1.85 -9.07 3.93
N ASN A 160 -2.85 -9.63 4.60
CA ASN A 160 -2.72 -10.37 5.86
C ASN A 160 -2.56 -11.89 5.70
N GLY A 161 -2.45 -12.39 4.46
CA GLY A 161 -2.19 -13.81 4.24
C GLY A 161 -0.80 -14.23 4.70
N LEU A 162 -0.65 -15.48 5.16
CA LEU A 162 0.66 -16.03 5.54
C LEU A 162 1.73 -15.82 4.46
N LYS A 163 1.37 -16.03 3.19
CA LYS A 163 2.27 -15.85 2.04
C LYS A 163 2.80 -14.41 1.87
N ASP A 164 2.12 -13.42 2.45
CA ASP A 164 2.51 -12.01 2.37
C ASP A 164 3.60 -11.64 3.37
N GLY A 165 3.87 -12.50 4.36
CA GLY A 165 4.89 -12.28 5.39
C GLY A 165 4.47 -11.28 6.46
N MET A 166 3.21 -10.84 6.47
CA MET A 166 2.69 -9.86 7.42
C MET A 166 1.47 -10.43 8.16
N PRO A 167 1.67 -11.43 9.06
CA PRO A 167 0.56 -12.15 9.69
C PRO A 167 -0.34 -11.28 10.57
N TYR A 168 0.09 -10.07 10.93
CA TYR A 168 -0.64 -9.13 11.78
C TYR A 168 -1.20 -7.92 11.01
N ALA A 169 -1.17 -7.94 9.68
CA ALA A 169 -1.61 -6.84 8.81
C ALA A 169 -3.16 -6.68 8.75
N THR A 170 -3.82 -6.57 9.90
CA THR A 170 -5.27 -6.39 10.02
C THR A 170 -5.68 -4.91 10.00
N PRO A 171 -6.97 -4.58 9.79
CA PRO A 171 -7.44 -3.20 9.85
C PRO A 171 -7.16 -2.52 11.20
N SER A 172 -7.12 -3.28 12.31
CA SER A 172 -6.83 -2.77 13.65
C SER A 172 -5.44 -2.17 13.82
N VAL A 173 -4.46 -2.54 12.97
CA VAL A 173 -3.08 -2.00 13.05
C VAL A 173 -2.85 -0.84 12.08
N ASN A 174 -3.85 -0.47 11.29
CA ASN A 174 -3.78 0.66 10.37
C ASN A 174 -4.12 1.96 11.11
N PRO A 175 -3.15 2.87 11.35
CA PRO A 175 -3.42 4.08 12.13
C PRO A 175 -4.47 4.99 11.48
N MET A 176 -4.58 4.99 10.14
CA MET A 176 -5.52 5.83 9.40
C MET A 176 -6.97 5.30 9.45
N LEU A 177 -7.19 4.09 9.96
CA LEU A 177 -8.53 3.53 10.18
C LEU A 177 -8.98 3.59 11.64
N ASN A 178 -8.08 3.94 12.56
CA ASN A 178 -8.30 3.85 14.00
C ASN A 178 -7.97 5.18 14.70
N LEU A 179 -8.32 6.31 14.07
CA LEU A 179 -8.34 7.61 14.76
C LEU A 179 -9.40 7.60 15.86
N HIS A 180 -9.07 8.13 17.03
CA HIS A 180 -10.00 8.29 18.14
C HIS A 180 -10.19 9.75 18.56
N ALA A 181 -9.30 10.67 18.17
CA ALA A 181 -9.42 12.09 18.47
C ALA A 181 -8.92 12.98 17.32
N ILE A 182 -9.51 14.18 17.20
CA ILE A 182 -9.07 15.27 16.33
C ILE A 182 -9.00 16.53 17.19
N ASP A 183 -7.88 17.24 17.15
CA ASP A 183 -7.63 18.45 17.94
C ASP A 183 -7.86 18.27 19.45
N GLY A 184 -7.52 17.08 19.96
CA GLY A 184 -7.71 16.69 21.36
C GLY A 184 -9.14 16.25 21.72
N GLU A 185 -10.11 16.46 20.83
CA GLU A 185 -11.50 16.08 21.05
C GLU A 185 -11.78 14.67 20.52
N PRO A 186 -12.45 13.79 21.31
CA PRO A 186 -12.82 12.47 20.84
C PRO A 186 -13.70 12.53 19.59
N VAL A 187 -13.39 11.71 18.57
CA VAL A 187 -14.23 11.60 17.37
C VAL A 187 -15.56 10.92 17.76
N PRO A 188 -16.71 11.59 17.62
CA PRO A 188 -17.99 11.00 18.02
C PRO A 188 -18.30 9.72 17.22
N HIS A 189 -18.89 8.73 17.89
CA HIS A 189 -19.28 7.48 17.23
C HIS A 189 -20.21 7.76 16.04
N GLY A 190 -19.86 7.24 14.86
CA GLY A 190 -20.64 7.39 13.63
C GLY A 190 -20.52 8.75 12.93
N SER A 191 -19.75 9.70 13.45
CA SER A 191 -19.55 11.01 12.80
C SER A 191 -18.45 11.03 11.74
N MET A 192 -17.58 10.01 11.77
CA MET A 192 -16.49 9.80 10.82
C MET A 192 -16.66 8.45 10.14
N ARG A 193 -16.60 8.41 8.82
CA ARG A 193 -16.55 7.15 8.07
C ARG A 193 -15.11 6.66 7.98
N ALA A 194 -14.83 5.51 8.60
CA ALA A 194 -13.51 4.89 8.55
C ALA A 194 -13.10 4.61 7.10
N GLY A 195 -11.95 5.17 6.71
CA GLY A 195 -11.47 5.21 5.35
C GLY A 195 -10.64 6.47 5.12
N TYR A 196 -9.93 6.51 4.00
CA TYR A 196 -9.04 7.61 3.68
C TYR A 196 -8.91 7.80 2.16
N ILE A 197 -8.49 8.99 1.76
CA ILE A 197 -8.07 9.34 0.40
C ILE A 197 -6.58 9.64 0.43
N VAL A 198 -5.82 9.07 -0.51
CA VAL A 198 -4.41 9.39 -0.73
C VAL A 198 -4.27 10.14 -2.04
N SER A 199 -3.64 11.32 -1.98
CA SER A 199 -3.31 12.15 -3.14
C SER A 199 -1.81 12.46 -3.18
N ARG A 200 -1.38 13.44 -3.99
CA ARG A 200 0.01 13.92 -3.97
C ARG A 200 0.27 14.92 -2.85
N GLU A 201 -0.78 15.44 -2.26
CA GLU A 201 -0.72 16.51 -1.29
C GLU A 201 -0.70 15.91 0.13
N GLY A 202 -1.33 14.76 0.34
CA GLY A 202 -1.39 14.12 1.66
C GLY A 202 -2.43 13.01 1.74
N VAL A 203 -2.88 12.77 2.97
CA VAL A 203 -3.92 11.78 3.30
C VAL A 203 -5.10 12.50 3.94
N GLN A 204 -6.27 12.43 3.31
CA GLN A 204 -7.52 12.83 3.94
C GLN A 204 -8.11 11.62 4.67
N ILE A 205 -8.26 11.71 5.98
CA ILE A 205 -8.83 10.66 6.82
C ILE A 205 -10.26 11.03 7.18
N GLY A 206 -11.15 10.04 7.18
CA GLY A 206 -12.59 10.27 7.34
C GLY A 206 -13.23 10.63 6.01
N LEU A 207 -14.01 9.71 5.46
CA LEU A 207 -14.72 9.95 4.21
C LEU A 207 -15.99 10.77 4.46
N THR A 208 -16.18 11.84 3.68
CA THR A 208 -17.36 12.72 3.74
C THR A 208 -17.92 12.89 2.33
N PRO A 209 -19.20 13.31 2.17
CA PRO A 209 -19.77 13.56 0.84
C PRO A 209 -18.94 14.57 0.03
N LYS A 210 -18.31 15.53 0.72
CA LYS A 210 -17.47 16.55 0.10
C LYS A 210 -16.17 15.95 -0.41
N SER A 211 -15.46 15.16 0.40
CA SER A 211 -14.13 14.64 0.04
C SER A 211 -14.20 13.56 -1.03
N THR A 212 -15.28 12.76 -1.05
CA THR A 212 -15.50 11.68 -2.03
C THR A 212 -16.20 12.12 -3.31
N ARG A 213 -16.44 13.43 -3.50
CA ARG A 213 -16.98 13.95 -4.76
C ARG A 213 -16.06 13.55 -5.92
N GLU A 214 -16.66 13.15 -7.04
CA GLU A 214 -16.00 12.72 -8.28
C GLU A 214 -15.17 11.43 -8.18
N PHE A 215 -15.22 10.73 -7.05
CA PHE A 215 -14.66 9.38 -7.00
C PHE A 215 -15.60 8.39 -7.69
N VAL A 216 -15.02 7.57 -8.56
CA VAL A 216 -15.66 6.36 -9.09
C VAL A 216 -15.18 5.19 -8.26
N PHE A 217 -16.10 4.49 -7.60
CA PHE A 217 -15.81 3.39 -6.69
C PHE A 217 -16.09 2.02 -7.32
N THR A 218 -15.28 1.05 -6.95
CA THR A 218 -15.49 -0.38 -7.20
C THR A 218 -15.59 -1.13 -5.89
N ASP A 219 -16.45 -2.12 -5.83
CA ASP A 219 -16.57 -2.99 -4.65
C ASP A 219 -15.34 -3.90 -4.50
N LEU A 220 -15.00 -4.19 -3.25
CA LEU A 220 -13.94 -5.09 -2.84
C LEU A 220 -14.53 -6.41 -2.36
N ASP A 221 -13.82 -7.50 -2.66
CA ASP A 221 -14.15 -8.81 -2.11
C ASP A 221 -13.77 -8.84 -0.61
N PRO A 222 -14.51 -9.56 0.26
CA PRO A 222 -14.14 -9.75 1.66
C PRO A 222 -12.71 -10.29 1.84
N GLY A 223 -11.99 -9.73 2.82
CA GLY A 223 -10.64 -10.16 3.21
C GLY A 223 -10.61 -11.45 4.01
N LEU A 224 -9.41 -11.88 4.41
CA LEU A 224 -9.20 -13.14 5.13
C LEU A 224 -9.89 -13.15 6.50
N ASN A 225 -9.85 -12.03 7.21
CA ASN A 225 -10.36 -11.86 8.57
C ASN A 225 -11.63 -10.98 8.57
N HIS A 226 -12.37 -10.96 7.47
CA HIS A 226 -13.57 -10.14 7.33
C HIS A 226 -14.72 -10.58 8.27
N ALA A 227 -14.67 -11.83 8.76
CA ALA A 227 -15.62 -12.31 9.75
C ALA A 227 -15.41 -11.63 11.10
N GLU A 228 -14.15 -11.41 11.48
CA GLU A 228 -13.70 -10.81 12.73
C GLU A 228 -13.74 -9.28 12.69
N ASP A 229 -13.29 -8.68 11.59
CA ASP A 229 -13.33 -7.23 11.37
C ASP A 229 -13.91 -6.94 9.98
N LYS A 230 -15.10 -6.33 9.94
CA LYS A 230 -15.81 -5.98 8.69
C LYS A 230 -15.08 -4.97 7.82
N ARG A 231 -13.98 -4.40 8.30
CA ARG A 231 -13.08 -3.52 7.55
C ARG A 231 -11.98 -4.27 6.81
N ASP A 232 -11.84 -5.58 7.01
CA ASP A 232 -10.82 -6.38 6.33
C ASP A 232 -11.31 -6.76 4.93
N TRP A 233 -10.70 -6.15 3.92
CA TRP A 233 -11.07 -6.33 2.52
C TRP A 233 -9.89 -6.90 1.75
N ALA A 234 -10.16 -7.73 0.74
CA ALA A 234 -9.16 -8.23 -0.18
C ALA A 234 -8.59 -7.10 -1.05
N MET A 235 -7.41 -7.33 -1.65
CA MET A 235 -6.84 -6.39 -2.63
C MET A 235 -7.82 -6.09 -3.76
N ALA A 236 -7.79 -4.85 -4.25
CA ALA A 236 -8.58 -4.44 -5.40
C ALA A 236 -8.29 -5.30 -6.64
N ARG A 237 -9.26 -5.35 -7.56
CA ARG A 237 -9.16 -6.11 -8.81
C ARG A 237 -8.69 -5.22 -9.96
N MET A 238 -8.09 -5.85 -10.95
CA MET A 238 -7.68 -5.19 -12.19
C MET A 238 -7.63 -6.21 -13.35
N CYS A 239 -7.63 -5.69 -14.57
CA CYS A 239 -7.12 -6.40 -15.74
C CYS A 239 -6.13 -5.53 -16.50
N PHE A 240 -5.17 -6.15 -17.19
CA PHE A 240 -4.24 -5.42 -18.05
C PHE A 240 -3.93 -6.12 -19.38
N SER A 241 -3.55 -5.33 -20.37
CA SER A 241 -3.09 -5.78 -21.69
C SER A 241 -1.67 -5.28 -21.97
N ILE A 242 -0.99 -6.00 -22.86
CA ILE A 242 0.38 -5.69 -23.29
C ILE A 242 0.33 -5.43 -24.79
N ASN A 243 0.80 -4.26 -25.23
CA ASN A 243 0.75 -3.83 -26.63
C ASN A 243 -0.66 -3.89 -27.26
N GLY A 244 -1.71 -3.74 -26.44
CA GLY A 244 -3.10 -3.84 -26.87
C GLY A 244 -3.61 -5.28 -26.99
N GLU A 245 -2.79 -6.28 -26.66
CA GLU A 245 -3.12 -7.69 -26.76
C GLU A 245 -3.28 -8.36 -25.39
N GLY A 246 -4.15 -9.38 -25.38
CA GLY A 246 -4.40 -10.22 -24.22
C GLY A 246 -5.18 -9.50 -23.10
N ARG A 247 -5.62 -10.31 -22.13
CA ARG A 247 -6.32 -9.85 -20.95
C ARG A 247 -5.83 -10.64 -19.74
N ASN A 248 -4.98 -10.02 -18.94
CA ASN A 248 -4.41 -10.60 -17.72
C ASN A 248 -5.17 -10.02 -16.53
N CYS A 249 -6.01 -10.82 -15.87
CA CYS A 249 -6.88 -10.34 -14.79
C CYS A 249 -6.47 -10.92 -13.44
N GLY A 250 -6.43 -10.06 -12.42
CA GLY A 250 -6.07 -10.45 -11.06
C GLY A 250 -6.19 -9.29 -10.09
N THR A 251 -5.26 -9.20 -9.16
CA THR A 251 -5.29 -8.20 -8.09
C THR A 251 -4.30 -7.07 -8.34
N VAL A 252 -4.60 -5.90 -7.80
CA VAL A 252 -3.74 -4.71 -7.85
C VAL A 252 -3.43 -4.19 -6.46
N LEU A 253 -2.20 -3.70 -6.33
CA LEU A 253 -1.74 -2.93 -5.19
C LEU A 253 -1.29 -1.56 -5.68
N VAL A 254 -1.93 -0.51 -5.20
CA VAL A 254 -1.41 0.85 -5.35
C VAL A 254 -0.49 1.09 -4.17
N ASP A 255 0.81 1.24 -4.43
CA ASP A 255 1.85 1.18 -3.40
C ASP A 255 2.66 2.48 -3.36
N THR A 256 2.44 3.31 -2.35
CA THR A 256 3.20 4.55 -2.15
C THR A 256 4.66 4.32 -1.72
N GLY A 257 4.98 3.15 -1.19
CA GLY A 257 6.30 2.75 -0.71
C GLY A 257 7.34 2.57 -1.79
N ILE A 258 6.94 2.23 -3.02
CA ILE A 258 7.85 2.02 -4.15
C ILE A 258 7.54 2.90 -5.35
N ALA A 259 8.54 3.21 -6.19
CA ALA A 259 8.33 3.96 -7.44
C ALA A 259 8.37 3.09 -8.69
N GLN A 260 8.93 1.89 -8.57
CA GLN A 260 8.87 0.87 -9.60
C GLN A 260 7.55 0.13 -9.57
N MET A 261 7.20 -0.46 -10.70
CA MET A 261 6.07 -1.37 -10.81
C MET A 261 6.56 -2.82 -10.76
N TYR A 262 5.80 -3.69 -10.09
CA TYR A 262 5.90 -5.13 -10.31
C TYR A 262 4.70 -5.58 -11.14
N ILE A 263 4.94 -6.36 -12.17
CA ILE A 263 3.87 -6.87 -13.04
C ILE A 263 4.05 -8.36 -13.26
N ARG A 264 2.95 -9.10 -13.17
CA ARG A 264 2.89 -10.54 -13.40
C ARG A 264 1.77 -10.84 -14.39
N THR A 265 2.11 -11.56 -15.45
CA THR A 265 1.17 -12.01 -16.49
C THR A 265 0.55 -13.35 -16.12
N ASP A 266 -0.47 -13.75 -16.87
CA ASP A 266 -1.00 -15.11 -16.84
C ASP A 266 0.06 -16.13 -17.24
N LYS A 267 -0.12 -17.36 -16.74
CA LYS A 267 0.75 -18.48 -17.08
C LYS A 267 0.77 -18.69 -18.60
N GLY A 268 1.97 -18.74 -19.17
CA GLY A 268 2.18 -18.91 -20.62
C GLY A 268 2.16 -17.61 -21.42
N ILE A 269 1.80 -16.47 -20.82
CA ILE A 269 1.88 -15.17 -21.48
C ILE A 269 3.25 -14.55 -21.24
N SER A 270 3.97 -14.26 -22.32
CA SER A 270 5.30 -13.66 -22.26
C SER A 270 5.22 -12.14 -22.15
N MET A 271 5.94 -11.57 -21.18
CA MET A 271 6.21 -10.14 -21.11
C MET A 271 7.45 -9.81 -21.97
N PRO A 272 7.41 -8.82 -22.87
CA PRO A 272 8.60 -8.34 -23.57
C PRO A 272 9.62 -7.81 -22.57
N THR A 273 10.81 -8.42 -22.52
CA THR A 273 11.82 -8.09 -21.50
C THR A 273 13.20 -7.89 -22.08
N VAL A 274 14.03 -7.16 -21.33
CA VAL A 274 15.45 -6.92 -21.61
C VAL A 274 16.24 -7.21 -20.33
N ILE A 275 17.48 -7.65 -20.50
CA ILE A 275 18.44 -7.82 -19.40
C ILE A 275 19.44 -6.68 -19.51
N ILE A 276 19.55 -5.89 -18.43
CA ILE A 276 20.43 -4.72 -18.36
C ILE A 276 21.38 -4.84 -17.16
N PRO A 277 22.53 -4.15 -17.16
CA PRO A 277 23.32 -3.95 -15.95
C PRO A 277 22.44 -3.39 -14.83
N ASN A 278 22.64 -3.87 -13.61
CA ASN A 278 21.84 -3.42 -12.48
C ASN A 278 22.12 -1.93 -12.20
N PRO A 279 21.12 -1.05 -12.33
CA PRO A 279 21.32 0.38 -12.10
C PRO A 279 21.49 0.71 -10.60
N ASN A 280 21.19 -0.23 -9.70
CA ASN A 280 21.46 -0.06 -8.28
C ASN A 280 22.91 -0.49 -7.98
N PRO A 281 23.83 0.43 -7.66
CA PRO A 281 25.23 0.11 -7.36
C PRO A 281 25.38 -0.75 -6.09
N ASN A 282 24.40 -0.68 -5.19
CA ASN A 282 24.33 -1.48 -3.97
C ASN A 282 23.53 -2.78 -4.17
N GLY A 283 23.11 -3.07 -5.40
CA GLY A 283 22.40 -4.29 -5.75
C GLY A 283 23.34 -5.47 -5.91
N HIS A 284 22.95 -6.64 -5.42
CA HIS A 284 23.81 -7.85 -5.47
C HIS A 284 23.87 -8.50 -6.85
N ALA A 285 22.79 -8.38 -7.64
CA ALA A 285 22.76 -8.92 -8.99
C ALA A 285 23.52 -7.97 -9.94
N LYS A 286 24.45 -8.50 -10.74
CA LYS A 286 25.16 -7.71 -11.77
C LYS A 286 24.22 -7.30 -12.92
N MET A 287 23.28 -8.17 -13.25
CA MET A 287 22.30 -7.97 -14.33
C MET A 287 20.90 -8.13 -13.76
N VAL A 288 19.95 -7.36 -14.29
CA VAL A 288 18.55 -7.41 -13.88
C VAL A 288 17.62 -7.44 -15.08
N LYS A 289 16.51 -8.17 -14.95
CA LYS A 289 15.45 -8.23 -15.94
C LYS A 289 14.50 -7.04 -15.78
N ARG A 290 14.11 -6.42 -16.89
CA ARG A 290 13.15 -5.31 -16.98
C ARG A 290 12.20 -5.52 -18.13
N VAL A 291 11.02 -4.91 -18.09
CA VAL A 291 10.16 -4.82 -19.27
C VAL A 291 10.85 -3.94 -20.32
N LYS A 292 10.79 -4.35 -21.59
CA LYS A 292 11.48 -3.67 -22.69
C LYS A 292 10.88 -2.26 -22.90
N PRO A 293 11.70 -1.20 -23.06
CA PRO A 293 11.22 0.12 -23.47
C PRO A 293 10.39 0.04 -24.77
N GLY A 294 9.37 0.89 -24.88
CA GLY A 294 8.36 0.89 -25.94
C GLY A 294 7.19 -0.07 -25.72
N THR A 295 7.26 -0.97 -24.74
CA THR A 295 6.13 -1.84 -24.39
C THR A 295 4.98 -1.00 -23.85
N LYS A 296 3.81 -1.04 -24.50
CA LYS A 296 2.60 -0.34 -24.05
C LYS A 296 1.87 -1.21 -23.03
N ILE A 297 1.61 -0.68 -21.85
CA ILE A 297 0.84 -1.34 -20.80
C ILE A 297 -0.44 -0.55 -20.62
N THR A 298 -1.59 -1.22 -20.63
CA THR A 298 -2.90 -0.62 -20.31
C THR A 298 -3.52 -1.40 -19.17
N ILE A 299 -3.93 -0.70 -18.12
CA ILE A 299 -4.52 -1.29 -16.91
C ILE A 299 -5.91 -0.68 -16.72
N GLY A 300 -6.89 -1.53 -16.44
CA GLY A 300 -8.25 -1.14 -16.11
C GLY A 300 -8.69 -1.72 -14.77
N PHE A 301 -9.45 -0.95 -14.00
CA PHE A 301 -9.94 -1.26 -12.66
C PHE A 301 -11.46 -1.28 -12.68
N PRO A 302 -12.15 -2.39 -12.32
CA PRO A 302 -11.60 -3.70 -12.00
C PRO A 302 -11.32 -4.54 -13.26
N SER A 303 -11.65 -4.03 -14.46
CA SER A 303 -11.55 -4.73 -15.73
C SER A 303 -11.14 -3.77 -16.86
N LEU A 304 -10.81 -4.31 -18.05
CA LEU A 304 -10.57 -3.52 -19.26
C LEU A 304 -11.86 -3.18 -20.03
N ASP A 305 -12.92 -3.97 -19.86
CA ASP A 305 -14.15 -3.86 -20.64
C ASP A 305 -15.07 -2.76 -20.07
N HIS A 306 -15.18 -2.71 -18.74
CA HIS A 306 -15.94 -1.73 -17.98
C HIS A 306 -15.11 -1.21 -16.80
N PRO A 307 -14.07 -0.40 -17.07
CA PRO A 307 -13.25 0.18 -16.01
C PRO A 307 -14.00 1.33 -15.30
N ALA A 308 -14.01 1.32 -13.97
CA ALA A 308 -14.18 2.51 -13.14
C ALA A 308 -13.03 3.51 -13.35
N MET A 309 -11.83 3.02 -13.66
CA MET A 309 -10.68 3.81 -14.07
C MET A 309 -9.78 2.97 -14.98
N SER A 310 -9.17 3.61 -15.98
CA SER A 310 -8.10 3.00 -16.76
C SER A 310 -6.96 3.98 -17.00
N TYR A 311 -5.75 3.44 -17.19
CA TYR A 311 -4.62 4.22 -17.63
C TYR A 311 -3.67 3.39 -18.48
N SER A 312 -2.91 4.08 -19.33
CA SER A 312 -1.90 3.48 -20.19
C SER A 312 -0.60 4.26 -20.11
N PHE A 313 0.50 3.56 -20.30
CA PHE A 313 1.81 4.17 -20.50
C PHE A 313 2.67 3.28 -21.42
N ALA A 314 3.68 3.88 -22.04
CA ALA A 314 4.74 3.14 -22.70
C ALA A 314 5.96 3.11 -21.78
N VAL A 315 6.58 1.94 -21.60
CA VAL A 315 7.80 1.80 -20.81
C VAL A 315 8.93 2.63 -21.46
N GLY A 316 9.61 3.47 -20.69
CA GLY A 316 10.56 4.48 -21.17
C GLY A 316 9.91 5.70 -21.83
N GLY A 317 8.60 5.91 -21.67
CA GLY A 317 7.84 7.01 -22.30
C GLY A 317 7.94 8.36 -21.57
N ALA A 318 8.46 8.36 -20.34
CA ALA A 318 8.66 9.52 -19.47
C ALA A 318 7.38 10.28 -19.08
N SER A 319 6.21 9.63 -19.12
CA SER A 319 4.97 10.23 -18.58
C SER A 319 5.01 10.27 -17.05
N ALA A 320 4.35 11.25 -16.41
CA ALA A 320 4.41 11.38 -14.96
C ALA A 320 3.80 10.18 -14.20
N ILE A 321 2.81 9.50 -14.79
CA ILE A 321 2.16 8.32 -14.23
C ILE A 321 2.99 7.04 -14.41
N GLU A 322 4.01 7.08 -15.27
CA GLU A 322 4.87 5.93 -15.53
C GLU A 322 5.71 5.59 -14.29
N PRO A 323 5.79 4.32 -13.88
CA PRO A 323 6.72 3.90 -12.83
C PRO A 323 8.18 4.12 -13.27
N ASN A 324 9.11 4.29 -12.33
CA ASN A 324 10.53 4.51 -12.65
C ASN A 324 11.14 3.39 -13.52
N TYR A 325 10.63 2.18 -13.36
CA TYR A 325 10.85 1.03 -14.23
C TYR A 325 9.80 -0.04 -13.91
N VAL A 326 9.66 -1.01 -14.81
CA VAL A 326 8.75 -2.14 -14.62
C VAL A 326 9.56 -3.43 -14.44
N PHE A 327 9.33 -4.09 -13.30
CA PHE A 327 9.91 -5.37 -12.95
C PHE A 327 8.96 -6.52 -13.34
N PRO A 328 9.33 -7.36 -14.32
CA PRO A 328 8.53 -8.52 -14.71
C PRO A 328 8.71 -9.64 -13.68
N GLN A 329 7.64 -10.00 -12.98
CA GLN A 329 7.60 -11.17 -12.11
C GLN A 329 7.37 -12.45 -12.91
N LEU A 330 7.74 -13.60 -12.33
CA LEU A 330 7.49 -14.90 -12.93
C LEU A 330 5.98 -15.20 -12.95
N PRO A 331 5.43 -15.76 -14.05
CA PRO A 331 4.01 -16.03 -14.22
C PRO A 331 3.58 -17.35 -13.55
N GLU A 332 4.11 -17.63 -12.35
CA GLU A 332 3.82 -18.85 -11.57
C GLU A 332 2.60 -18.69 -10.64
N HIS A 333 2.08 -17.47 -10.55
CA HIS A 333 0.96 -17.07 -9.72
C HIS A 333 -0.02 -16.22 -10.53
N PRO A 334 -1.28 -16.06 -10.09
CA PRO A 334 -2.28 -15.27 -10.82
C PRO A 334 -1.80 -13.86 -11.15
N PRO A 335 -2.30 -13.22 -12.22
CA PRO A 335 -1.88 -11.88 -12.60
C PRO A 335 -1.91 -10.88 -11.45
N TYR A 336 -0.94 -9.98 -11.46
CA TYR A 336 -0.76 -9.01 -10.38
C TYR A 336 -0.08 -7.76 -10.90
N VAL A 337 -0.51 -6.60 -10.42
CA VAL A 337 0.26 -5.36 -10.54
C VAL A 337 0.42 -4.73 -9.17
N ASN A 338 1.66 -4.36 -8.86
CA ASN A 338 1.94 -3.28 -7.94
C ASN A 338 2.26 -2.05 -8.78
N THR A 339 1.44 -1.01 -8.73
CA THR A 339 1.60 0.15 -9.63
C THR A 339 2.82 1.01 -9.28
N GLY A 340 3.30 0.90 -8.03
CA GLY A 340 4.10 1.93 -7.40
C GLY A 340 3.33 3.24 -7.22
N ARG A 341 4.02 4.22 -6.65
CA ARG A 341 3.45 5.49 -6.21
C ARG A 341 3.11 6.43 -7.36
N ASN A 342 3.74 6.26 -8.53
CA ASN A 342 3.60 7.19 -9.64
C ASN A 342 2.17 7.24 -10.21
N LEU A 343 1.32 6.24 -9.92
CA LEU A 343 -0.13 6.32 -10.20
C LEU A 343 -0.75 7.63 -9.66
N LEU A 344 -0.26 8.10 -8.51
CA LEU A 344 -0.76 9.31 -7.87
C LEU A 344 -0.48 10.60 -8.66
N PHE A 345 0.39 10.56 -9.67
CA PHE A 345 0.54 11.68 -10.58
C PHE A 345 -0.69 11.96 -11.44
N GLY A 346 -1.48 10.92 -11.76
CA GLY A 346 -2.72 11.06 -12.52
C GLY A 346 -4.00 10.92 -11.72
N TYR A 347 -3.95 10.32 -10.52
CA TYR A 347 -5.15 9.95 -9.76
C TYR A 347 -4.98 10.13 -8.25
N SER A 348 -6.04 10.50 -7.54
CA SER A 348 -6.17 10.22 -6.11
C SER A 348 -6.88 8.87 -5.93
N ILE A 349 -6.54 8.14 -4.87
CA ILE A 349 -7.20 6.88 -4.51
C ILE A 349 -7.99 7.04 -3.22
N ALA A 350 -9.10 6.32 -3.06
CA ALA A 350 -9.89 6.28 -1.84
C ALA A 350 -10.07 4.83 -1.38
N PHE A 351 -9.99 4.59 -0.09
CA PHE A 351 -10.40 3.34 0.53
C PHE A 351 -11.54 3.60 1.51
N ASP A 352 -12.71 3.03 1.24
CA ASP A 352 -13.86 3.02 2.13
C ASP A 352 -13.91 1.70 2.87
N ALA A 353 -13.36 1.69 4.08
CA ALA A 353 -13.24 0.48 4.89
C ALA A 353 -14.59 -0.01 5.42
N VAL A 354 -15.58 0.88 5.59
CA VAL A 354 -16.92 0.51 6.04
C VAL A 354 -17.73 -0.12 4.92
N GLY A 355 -17.64 0.45 3.71
CA GLY A 355 -18.41 0.00 2.55
C GLY A 355 -17.73 -1.08 1.71
N GLY A 356 -16.43 -1.33 1.93
CA GLY A 356 -15.65 -2.24 1.10
C GLY A 356 -15.48 -1.74 -0.32
N ARG A 357 -15.05 -0.49 -0.47
CA ARG A 357 -14.92 0.12 -1.80
C ARG A 357 -13.54 0.75 -2.00
N PHE A 358 -13.03 0.62 -3.21
CA PHE A 358 -11.81 1.29 -3.66
C PHE A 358 -12.15 2.26 -4.78
N GLY A 359 -11.75 3.52 -4.62
CA GLY A 359 -12.17 4.61 -5.49
C GLY A 359 -11.01 5.31 -6.18
N PHE A 360 -11.28 5.87 -7.34
CA PHE A 360 -10.33 6.70 -8.09
C PHE A 360 -10.95 8.05 -8.46
N ARG A 361 -10.16 9.10 -8.40
CA ARG A 361 -10.49 10.43 -8.92
C ARG A 361 -9.33 10.97 -9.73
N SER A 362 -9.57 11.42 -10.96
CA SER A 362 -8.53 12.04 -11.79
C SER A 362 -8.04 13.35 -11.17
N THR A 363 -6.75 13.64 -11.26
CA THR A 363 -6.16 14.91 -10.77
C THR A 363 -6.09 16.01 -11.84
N GLY A 364 -6.75 15.81 -12.99
CA GLY A 364 -7.01 16.86 -13.99
C GLY A 364 -5.82 17.31 -14.85
N ASN A 365 -4.60 16.80 -14.61
CA ASN A 365 -3.38 17.19 -15.33
C ASN A 365 -2.83 16.10 -16.30
N SER A 366 -3.61 15.06 -16.57
CA SER A 366 -3.20 13.98 -17.48
C SER A 366 -3.76 14.26 -18.88
N GLY A 367 -2.94 14.81 -19.77
CA GLY A 367 -3.22 14.72 -21.20
C GLY A 367 -3.43 13.24 -21.57
N ALA A 368 -4.64 12.91 -22.02
CA ALA A 368 -5.11 11.56 -22.37
C ALA A 368 -5.48 10.60 -21.21
N ALA A 369 -6.30 11.06 -20.25
CA ALA A 369 -7.07 10.16 -19.38
C ALA A 369 -8.57 10.49 -19.48
N SER A 370 -9.36 9.59 -20.05
CA SER A 370 -10.83 9.65 -19.99
C SER A 370 -11.30 8.87 -18.77
N VAL A 371 -11.89 9.58 -17.81
CA VAL A 371 -12.78 8.98 -16.80
C VAL A 371 -14.11 8.75 -17.52
N LEU A 372 -14.61 7.51 -17.52
CA LEU A 372 -15.92 7.15 -18.08
C LEU A 372 -16.99 7.16 -17.00
#